data_AF-A0A2A3L2N2-F1
#
_entry.id   AF-A0A2A3L2N2-F1
#
_cell.length_a   1.000
_cell.length_b   1.000
_cell.length_c   1.000
_cell.angle_alpha   90.00
_cell.angle_beta   90.00
_cell.angle_gamma   90.00
#
_symmetry.space_group_name_H-M   'P 1'
#
loop_
_entity.id
_entity.type
_entity.pdbx_description
1 polymer ?
#
loop_
_entity_poly.entity_id
_entity_poly.type
_entity_poly.pdbx_seq_one_letter_code
_entity_poly.pdbx_strand_id
1 'polypeptide(L)'
;MKALLEFIVQYCGFLYLNPGYRITNSATRGLADIDASITFTGAEIVWQIINDRGLIYFAAAPSQGVSDDSYALSLIRQYLEGGEDVGAGPAIDEASWLSANLSRVERLFTDESNAARVCDELADLRRSNSFKKWGWPKPEETD
;
A
#
# COMPACT_ATOMS: atom_id res chain seq x y z
N MET A 1 2.29 -18.58 -4.89
CA MET A 1 3.39 -17.77 -5.49
C MET A 1 3.27 -17.59 -7.01
N LYS A 2 2.90 -18.60 -7.81
CA LYS A 2 2.82 -18.47 -9.29
C LYS A 2 1.89 -17.32 -9.73
N ALA A 3 0.66 -17.31 -9.24
CA ALA A 3 -0.32 -16.28 -9.60
C ALA A 3 0.17 -14.85 -9.28
N LEU A 4 0.85 -14.68 -8.14
CA LEU A 4 1.43 -13.39 -7.75
C LEU A 4 2.56 -12.96 -8.70
N LEU A 5 3.46 -13.89 -9.08
CA LEU A 5 4.54 -13.59 -10.01
C LEU A 5 4.02 -13.27 -11.42
N GLU A 6 3.03 -14.00 -11.92
CA GLU A 6 2.40 -13.73 -13.21
C GLU A 6 1.78 -12.32 -13.21
N PHE A 7 1.05 -11.97 -12.14
CA PHE A 7 0.51 -10.63 -11.97
C PHE A 7 1.61 -9.55 -11.95
N ILE A 8 2.70 -9.75 -11.20
CA ILE A 8 3.80 -8.78 -11.11
C ILE A 8 4.47 -8.59 -12.46
N VAL A 9 4.80 -9.68 -13.16
CA VAL A 9 5.45 -9.62 -14.47
C VAL A 9 4.58 -8.87 -15.48
N GLN A 10 3.27 -9.12 -15.46
CA GLN A 10 2.34 -8.55 -16.43
C GLN A 10 1.96 -7.09 -16.13
N TYR A 11 1.79 -6.71 -14.86
CA TYR A 11 1.20 -5.41 -14.48
C TYR A 11 2.11 -4.50 -13.66
N CYS A 12 3.16 -5.03 -13.04
CA CYS A 12 4.02 -4.28 -12.11
C CYS A 12 5.42 -3.98 -12.67
N GLY A 13 5.55 -3.88 -14.00
CA GLY A 13 6.80 -3.52 -14.69
C GLY A 13 7.44 -2.24 -14.16
N PHE A 14 6.61 -1.27 -13.77
CA PHE A 14 7.05 0.00 -13.20
C PHE A 14 7.78 -0.11 -11.85
N LEU A 15 7.68 -1.26 -11.15
CA LEU A 15 8.47 -1.56 -9.97
C LEU A 15 9.69 -2.42 -10.31
N TYR A 16 9.51 -3.60 -10.92
CA TYR A 16 10.61 -4.55 -11.06
C TYR A 16 11.62 -4.21 -12.16
N LEU A 17 11.26 -3.37 -13.14
CA LEU A 17 12.19 -2.83 -14.14
C LEU A 17 12.76 -1.47 -13.75
N ASN A 18 12.25 -0.85 -12.68
CA ASN A 18 12.71 0.44 -12.22
C ASN A 18 13.96 0.26 -11.33
N PRO A 19 15.13 0.80 -11.71
CA PRO A 19 16.37 0.63 -10.94
C PRO A 19 16.33 1.26 -9.55
N GLY A 20 15.37 2.16 -9.29
CA GLY A 20 15.13 2.74 -7.97
C GLY A 20 14.52 1.75 -6.97
N TYR A 21 14.05 0.58 -7.41
CA TYR A 21 13.47 -0.45 -6.55
C TYR A 21 14.27 -1.75 -6.61
N ARG A 22 14.31 -2.46 -5.49
CA ARG A 22 14.88 -3.81 -5.39
C ARG A 22 13.89 -4.75 -4.70
N ILE A 23 13.83 -5.99 -5.16
CA ILE A 23 13.16 -7.04 -4.39
C ILE A 23 14.04 -7.38 -3.19
N THR A 24 13.53 -7.16 -1.98
CA THR A 24 14.27 -7.35 -0.73
C THR A 24 13.73 -8.49 0.12
N ASN A 25 12.47 -8.87 -0.10
CA ASN A 25 11.87 -10.00 0.58
C ASN A 25 10.81 -10.67 -0.30
N SER A 26 10.59 -11.95 -0.08
CA SER A 26 9.51 -12.73 -0.67
C SER A 26 9.09 -13.82 0.31
N ALA A 27 7.79 -14.02 0.46
CA ALA A 27 7.23 -15.03 1.36
C ALA A 27 6.13 -15.82 0.67
N THR A 28 6.00 -17.10 1.00
CA THR A 28 4.94 -17.98 0.50
C THR A 28 4.69 -19.11 1.48
N ARG A 29 3.43 -19.54 1.61
CA ARG A 29 3.08 -20.77 2.34
C ARG A 29 3.28 -22.05 1.53
N GLY A 30 3.85 -21.94 0.32
CA GLY A 30 4.04 -23.06 -0.60
C GLY A 30 2.82 -23.35 -1.48
N LEU A 31 1.76 -22.55 -1.38
CA LEU A 31 0.57 -22.66 -2.22
C LEU A 31 0.80 -21.94 -3.57
N ALA A 32 0.31 -22.54 -4.65
CA ALA A 32 0.54 -22.01 -6.00
C ALA A 32 -0.15 -20.66 -6.19
N ASP A 33 -1.41 -20.55 -5.76
CA ASP A 33 -2.30 -19.47 -6.19
C ASP A 33 -2.60 -18.43 -5.10
N ILE A 34 -2.21 -18.70 -3.85
CA ILE A 34 -2.55 -17.85 -2.69
C ILE A 34 -1.41 -17.80 -1.67
N ASP A 35 -1.60 -16.97 -0.64
CA ASP A 35 -0.79 -16.82 0.56
C ASP A 35 0.69 -16.60 0.24
N ALA A 36 0.95 -15.56 -0.56
CA ALA A 36 2.28 -15.15 -0.97
C ALA A 36 2.43 -13.63 -0.98
N SER A 37 3.66 -13.14 -0.81
CA SER A 37 3.98 -11.71 -0.92
C SER A 37 5.38 -11.49 -1.49
N ILE A 38 5.55 -10.34 -2.14
CA ILE A 38 6.86 -9.84 -2.60
C ILE A 38 7.00 -8.40 -2.13
N THR A 39 8.16 -8.08 -1.56
CA THR A 39 8.51 -6.74 -1.08
C THR A 39 9.49 -6.07 -2.03
N PHE A 40 9.14 -4.87 -2.48
CA PHE A 40 10.00 -3.98 -3.25
C PHE A 40 10.41 -2.80 -2.37
N THR A 41 11.70 -2.60 -2.16
CA THR A 41 12.23 -1.47 -1.39
C THR A 41 12.83 -0.44 -2.34
N GLY A 42 12.36 0.80 -2.22
CA GLY A 42 12.95 1.99 -2.83
C GLY A 42 13.52 2.94 -1.77
N ALA A 43 14.01 4.10 -2.21
CA ALA A 43 14.62 5.09 -1.32
C ALA A 43 13.63 5.66 -0.29
N GLU A 44 12.43 6.04 -0.75
CA GLU A 44 11.43 6.70 0.09
C GLU A 44 10.34 5.75 0.61
N ILE A 45 10.08 4.66 -0.13
CA ILE A 45 8.93 3.79 0.12
C ILE A 45 9.26 2.31 -0.06
N VAL A 46 8.65 1.48 0.79
CA VAL A 46 8.61 0.04 0.71
C VAL A 46 7.22 -0.38 0.26
N TRP A 47 7.15 -1.12 -0.85
CA TRP A 47 5.93 -1.74 -1.35
C TRP A 47 5.88 -3.21 -0.98
N GLN A 48 4.72 -3.67 -0.54
CA GLN A 48 4.38 -5.07 -0.45
C GLN A 48 3.24 -5.36 -1.42
N ILE A 49 3.45 -6.32 -2.33
CA ILE A 49 2.40 -6.87 -3.18
C ILE A 49 2.05 -8.22 -2.62
N ILE A 50 0.81 -8.37 -2.18
CA ILE A 50 0.34 -9.52 -1.43
C ILE A 50 -0.76 -10.21 -2.22
N ASN A 51 -0.75 -11.54 -2.23
CA ASN A 51 -1.88 -12.37 -2.62
C ASN A 51 -2.33 -13.13 -1.37
N ASP A 52 -3.42 -12.67 -0.75
CA ASP A 52 -4.04 -13.31 0.40
C ASP A 52 -5.36 -13.96 -0.06
N ARG A 53 -5.45 -15.28 0.05
CA ARG A 53 -6.66 -16.04 -0.35
C ARG A 53 -7.20 -15.70 -1.75
N GLY A 54 -6.32 -15.36 -2.69
CA GLY A 54 -6.66 -15.04 -4.08
C GLY A 54 -6.94 -13.56 -4.34
N LEU A 55 -6.94 -12.72 -3.30
CA LEU A 55 -7.06 -11.28 -3.42
C LEU A 55 -5.65 -10.68 -3.51
N ILE A 56 -5.34 -10.08 -4.66
CA ILE A 56 -4.08 -9.35 -4.86
C ILE A 56 -4.29 -7.88 -4.50
N TYR A 57 -3.42 -7.34 -3.66
CA TYR A 57 -3.45 -5.93 -3.26
C TYR A 57 -2.06 -5.41 -2.93
N PHE A 58 -1.97 -4.09 -2.81
CA PHE A 58 -0.74 -3.34 -2.54
C PHE A 58 -0.80 -2.69 -1.16
N ALA A 59 0.29 -2.76 -0.42
CA ALA A 59 0.52 -2.00 0.80
C ALA A 59 1.84 -1.23 0.71
N ALA A 60 1.88 -0.06 1.30
CA ALA A 60 3.06 0.81 1.30
C ALA A 60 3.43 1.25 2.71
N ALA A 61 4.72 1.34 2.98
CA ALA A 61 5.27 1.89 4.22
C ALA A 61 6.45 2.81 3.88
N PRO A 62 6.72 3.85 4.69
CA PRO A 62 7.89 4.70 4.50
C PRO A 62 9.20 3.90 4.72
N SER A 63 10.17 4.04 3.81
CA SER A 63 11.47 3.33 3.93
C SER A 63 12.30 3.77 5.13
N GLN A 64 12.08 4.99 5.62
CA GLN A 64 12.85 5.62 6.69
C GLN A 64 12.52 5.06 8.08
N GLY A 65 11.51 4.18 8.21
CA GLY A 65 11.15 3.57 9.48
C GLY A 65 10.44 4.53 10.45
N VAL A 66 9.85 5.62 9.94
CA VAL A 66 9.07 6.59 10.75
C VAL A 66 7.73 6.03 11.24
N SER A 67 7.30 4.87 10.71
CA SER A 67 6.09 4.17 11.11
C SER A 67 6.29 2.66 10.90
N ASP A 68 5.79 1.86 11.84
CA ASP A 68 5.71 0.40 11.72
C ASP A 68 4.48 -0.05 10.90
N ASP A 69 3.57 0.89 10.60
CA ASP A 69 2.34 0.61 9.84
C ASP A 69 2.59 0.56 8.33
N SER A 70 1.86 -0.34 7.67
CA SER A 70 1.68 -0.34 6.22
C SER A 70 0.26 0.11 5.87
N TYR A 71 0.14 0.89 4.80
CA TYR A 71 -1.11 1.48 4.34
C TYR A 71 -1.51 0.88 2.99
N ALA A 72 -2.78 0.45 2.88
CA ALA A 72 -3.31 -0.05 1.62
C ALA A 72 -3.28 1.04 0.54
N LEU A 73 -3.02 0.65 -0.71
CA LEU A 73 -2.97 1.59 -1.83
C LEU A 73 -4.30 2.35 -2.03
N SER A 74 -5.43 1.70 -1.78
CA SER A 74 -6.75 2.36 -1.81
C SER A 74 -6.87 3.51 -0.81
N LEU A 75 -6.30 3.36 0.39
CA LEU A 75 -6.25 4.42 1.40
C LEU A 75 -5.33 5.57 0.97
N ILE A 76 -4.15 5.26 0.41
CA ILE A 76 -3.22 6.26 -0.12
C ILE A 76 -3.86 7.03 -1.28
N ARG A 77 -4.57 6.33 -2.17
CA ARG A 77 -5.33 6.95 -3.26
C ARG A 77 -6.42 7.87 -2.71
N GLN A 78 -7.19 7.42 -1.73
CA GLN A 78 -8.20 8.25 -1.08
C GLN A 78 -7.60 9.53 -0.50
N TYR A 79 -6.47 9.40 0.21
CA TYR A 79 -5.74 10.54 0.77
C TYR A 79 -5.30 11.54 -0.31
N LEU A 80 -4.79 11.05 -1.45
CA LEU A 80 -4.33 11.90 -2.56
C LEU A 80 -5.44 12.52 -3.41
N GLU A 81 -6.61 11.89 -3.47
CA GLU A 81 -7.73 12.29 -4.34
C GLU A 81 -8.88 12.97 -3.56
N GLY A 82 -8.89 12.89 -2.22
CA GLY A 82 -9.92 13.49 -1.37
C GLY A 82 -11.30 12.81 -1.51
N GLY A 83 -11.34 11.54 -1.92
CA GLY A 83 -12.56 10.79 -2.21
C GLY A 83 -13.16 10.03 -1.02
N GLU A 84 -14.28 9.34 -1.28
CA GLU A 84 -14.87 8.38 -0.34
C GLU A 84 -14.05 7.08 -0.24
N ASP A 85 -14.22 6.36 0.86
CA ASP A 85 -13.65 5.02 1.01
C ASP A 85 -14.38 4.03 0.10
N VAL A 86 -13.80 3.77 -1.05
CA VAL A 86 -14.30 2.78 -2.02
C VAL A 86 -13.70 1.39 -1.79
N GLY A 87 -12.83 1.22 -0.79
CA GLY A 87 -12.09 -0.02 -0.57
C GLY A 87 -11.08 -0.34 -1.68
N ALA A 88 -10.51 -1.54 -1.63
CA ALA A 88 -9.61 -2.04 -2.67
C ALA A 88 -10.41 -2.35 -3.95
N GLY A 89 -9.91 -1.86 -5.08
CA GLY A 89 -10.47 -2.14 -6.41
C GLY A 89 -9.93 -3.46 -6.98
N PRO A 90 -10.27 -3.80 -8.23
CA PRO A 90 -9.59 -4.86 -8.96
C PRO A 90 -8.07 -4.60 -8.98
N ALA A 91 -7.27 -5.63 -8.71
CA ALA A 91 -5.81 -5.49 -8.61
C ALA A 91 -5.16 -4.87 -9.85
N ILE A 92 -5.73 -5.12 -11.04
CA ILE A 92 -5.26 -4.55 -12.31
C ILE A 92 -5.47 -3.03 -12.34
N ASP A 93 -6.62 -2.55 -11.85
CA ASP A 93 -6.93 -1.12 -11.79
C ASP A 93 -6.03 -0.42 -10.77
N GLU A 94 -5.75 -1.09 -9.64
CA GLU A 94 -4.79 -0.61 -8.65
C GLU A 94 -3.37 -0.51 -9.22
N ALA A 95 -2.90 -1.54 -9.93
CA ALA A 95 -1.59 -1.52 -10.58
C ALA A 95 -1.49 -0.41 -11.65
N SER A 96 -2.53 -0.25 -12.46
CA SER A 96 -2.62 0.80 -13.49
C SER A 96 -2.59 2.19 -12.87
N TRP A 97 -3.38 2.42 -11.82
CA TRP A 97 -3.40 3.69 -11.10
C TRP A 97 -2.05 3.99 -10.45
N LEU A 98 -1.44 3.01 -9.78
CA LEU A 98 -0.14 3.19 -9.14
C LEU A 98 0.94 3.47 -10.18
N SER A 99 0.94 2.78 -11.32
CA SER A 99 1.89 3.05 -12.41
C SER A 99 1.82 4.50 -12.90
N ALA A 100 0.61 5.09 -12.95
CA ALA A 100 0.41 6.48 -13.38
C ALA A 100 0.73 7.51 -12.27
N ASN A 101 0.71 7.10 -11.00
CA ASN A 101 0.81 7.99 -9.84
C ASN A 101 2.02 7.70 -8.94
N LEU A 102 2.94 6.83 -9.34
CA LEU A 102 4.06 6.37 -8.52
C LEU A 102 4.83 7.54 -7.88
N SER A 103 5.23 8.53 -8.67
CA SER A 103 5.95 9.71 -8.18
C SER A 103 5.12 10.66 -7.33
N ARG A 104 3.78 10.60 -7.39
CA ARG A 104 2.91 11.31 -6.44
C ARG A 104 2.91 10.62 -5.09
N VAL A 105 2.87 9.28 -5.10
CA VAL A 105 2.92 8.48 -3.87
C VAL A 105 4.29 8.58 -3.21
N GLU A 106 5.38 8.48 -3.96
CA GLU A 106 6.76 8.61 -3.43
C GLU A 106 6.98 9.96 -2.74
N ARG A 107 6.40 11.04 -3.30
CA ARG A 107 6.49 12.39 -2.72
C ARG A 107 5.84 12.54 -1.36
N LEU A 108 4.95 11.62 -0.98
CA LEU A 108 4.39 11.61 0.37
C LEU A 108 5.44 11.27 1.43
N PHE A 109 6.51 10.58 1.06
CA PHE A 109 7.46 10.00 2.01
C PHE A 109 8.91 10.49 1.83
N THR A 110 9.14 11.55 1.05
CA THR A 110 10.51 12.00 0.69
C THR A 110 11.30 12.68 1.81
N ASP A 111 10.62 13.29 2.78
CA ASP A 111 11.26 13.88 3.96
C ASP A 111 10.67 13.24 5.22
N GLU A 112 11.51 12.98 6.22
CA GLU A 112 11.15 12.28 7.45
C GLU A 112 10.00 12.96 8.20
N SER A 113 10.03 14.30 8.27
CA SER A 113 9.00 15.07 8.98
C SER A 113 7.65 15.03 8.26
N ASN A 114 7.64 15.17 6.93
CA ASN A 114 6.44 15.01 6.11
C ASN A 114 5.95 13.55 6.11
N ALA A 115 6.86 12.58 6.06
CA ALA A 115 6.51 11.16 6.10
C ALA A 115 5.81 10.80 7.42
N ALA A 116 6.32 11.27 8.56
CA ALA A 116 5.69 11.09 9.87
C ALA A 116 4.28 11.71 9.89
N ARG A 117 4.15 12.98 9.47
CA ARG A 117 2.86 13.66 9.39
C ARG A 117 1.86 12.92 8.49
N VAL A 118 2.29 12.46 7.31
CA VAL A 118 1.44 11.71 6.39
C VAL A 118 1.02 10.37 6.99
N CYS A 119 1.91 9.68 7.72
CA CYS A 119 1.58 8.43 8.39
C CYS A 119 0.50 8.63 9.46
N ASP A 120 0.59 9.70 10.25
CA ASP A 120 -0.44 10.07 11.24
C ASP A 120 -1.78 10.35 10.56
N GLU A 121 -1.78 11.14 9.48
CA GLU A 121 -3.00 11.48 8.73
C GLU A 121 -3.63 10.25 8.06
N LEU A 122 -2.82 9.32 7.52
CA LEU A 122 -3.31 8.06 6.97
C LEU A 122 -3.88 7.15 8.08
N ALA A 123 -3.26 7.13 9.26
CA ALA A 123 -3.78 6.37 10.40
C ALA A 123 -5.12 6.92 10.89
N ASP A 124 -5.27 8.25 10.95
CA ASP A 124 -6.54 8.93 11.25
C ASP A 124 -7.60 8.64 10.17
N LEU A 125 -7.23 8.70 8.89
CA LEU A 125 -8.15 8.40 7.78
C LEU A 125 -8.64 6.95 7.85
N ARG A 126 -7.76 5.99 8.10
CA ARG A 126 -8.10 4.57 8.31
C ARG A 126 -9.07 4.38 9.48
N ARG A 127 -8.84 5.09 10.58
CA ARG A 127 -9.74 5.09 11.75
C ARG A 127 -11.10 5.68 11.40
N SER A 128 -11.13 6.80 10.70
CA SER A 128 -12.37 7.45 10.23
C SER A 128 -13.19 6.54 9.31
N ASN A 129 -12.55 5.88 8.34
CA ASN A 129 -13.22 4.91 7.47
C ASN A 129 -13.78 3.73 8.27
N SER A 130 -13.02 3.21 9.23
CA SER A 130 -13.47 2.12 10.10
C SER A 130 -14.68 2.53 10.95
N PHE A 131 -14.67 3.75 11.49
CA PHE A 131 -15.78 4.32 12.24
C PHE A 131 -17.04 4.43 11.37
N LYS A 132 -16.93 5.04 10.18
CA LYS A 132 -18.04 5.18 9.22
C LYS A 132 -18.65 3.83 8.84
N LYS A 133 -17.81 2.80 8.68
CA LYS A 133 -18.23 1.49 8.17
C LYS A 133 -18.76 0.54 9.24
N TRP A 134 -18.20 0.57 10.45
CA TRP A 134 -18.45 -0.44 11.48
C TRP A 134 -18.90 0.12 12.84
N GLY A 135 -18.86 1.44 13.05
CA GLY A 135 -19.31 2.07 14.30
C GLY A 135 -18.51 1.67 15.55
N TRP A 136 -17.28 1.16 15.42
CA TRP A 136 -16.38 0.89 16.56
C TRP A 136 -16.16 2.15 17.40
N PRO A 137 -15.97 2.04 18.74
CA PRO A 137 -16.36 3.09 19.68
C PRO A 137 -15.65 4.41 19.38
N LYS A 138 -16.40 5.52 19.48
CA LYS A 138 -15.87 6.87 19.32
C LYS A 138 -14.64 7.03 20.22
N PRO A 139 -13.51 7.59 19.74
CA PRO A 139 -12.51 8.11 20.65
C PRO A 139 -13.20 9.12 21.57
N GLU A 140 -12.95 9.03 22.88
CA GLU A 140 -13.56 9.94 23.84
C GLU A 140 -13.28 11.39 23.42
N GLU A 141 -14.36 12.17 23.25
CA GLU A 141 -14.26 13.62 23.15
C GLU A 141 -13.76 14.10 24.51
N THR A 142 -12.46 14.40 24.61
CA THR A 142 -11.94 15.14 25.76
C THR A 142 -12.47 16.57 25.66
N ASP A 143 -13.46 16.89 26.49
CA ASP A 143 -13.95 18.24 26.78
C ASP A 143 -12.82 19.19 27.25
#